data_AF-A0A3E0Q5J7-F1
#
_entry.id   AF-A0A3E0Q5J7-F1
#
_cell.length_a   1.000
_cell.length_b   1.000
_cell.length_c   1.000
_cell.angle_alpha   90.00
_cell.angle_beta   90.00
_cell.angle_gamma   90.00
#
_symmetry.space_group_name_H-M   'P 1'
#
loop_
_entity.id
_entity.type
_entity.pdbx_description
1 polymer ?
#
loop_
_entity_poly.entity_id
_entity_poly.type
_entity_poly.pdbx_seq_one_letter_code
_entity_poly.pdbx_strand_id
1 'polypeptide(L)'
;MYRCELCQTIVPAGRRSIKVVLKTRPRTYAPRGSERQERYRGFRGRRPRKTTPYDKGGVGTEIVQEAMVCQSCAEEQQAKQQAEAAAQAANAPVAVETPDAPES
;
A
#
# COMPACT_ATOMS: atom_id res chain seq x y z
N MET A 1 1.67 5.41 -27.95
CA MET A 1 2.69 4.36 -28.13
C MET A 1 3.57 4.38 -26.90
N TYR A 2 3.93 3.23 -26.33
CA TYR A 2 4.80 3.14 -25.16
C TYR A 2 5.65 1.88 -25.24
N ARG A 3 6.79 1.84 -24.54
CA ARG A 3 7.61 0.62 -24.43
C ARG A 3 7.24 -0.13 -23.17
N CYS A 4 6.93 -1.41 -23.28
CA CYS A 4 6.70 -2.27 -22.12
C CYS A 4 8.03 -2.44 -21.36
N GLU A 5 8.04 -2.19 -20.06
CA GLU A 5 9.27 -2.27 -19.26
C GLU A 5 9.72 -3.72 -18.96
N LEU A 6 8.82 -4.70 -19.14
CA LEU A 6 9.14 -6.12 -18.97
C LEU A 6 9.62 -6.78 -20.27
N CYS A 7 8.79 -6.80 -21.31
CA CYS A 7 9.14 -7.45 -22.58
C CYS A 7 9.88 -6.54 -23.57
N GLN A 8 10.04 -5.25 -23.24
CA GLN A 8 10.73 -4.25 -24.06
C GLN A 8 10.13 -3.96 -25.45
N THR A 9 9.02 -4.60 -25.80
CA THR A 9 8.28 -4.37 -27.04
C THR A 9 7.62 -3.00 -27.04
N ILE A 10 7.62 -2.35 -28.21
CA ILE A 10 6.92 -1.09 -28.42
C ILE A 10 5.45 -1.39 -28.71
N VAL A 11 4.57 -0.93 -27.83
CA VAL A 11 3.12 -1.11 -27.93
C VAL A 11 2.51 0.03 -28.75
N PRO A 12 1.69 -0.27 -29.77
CA PRO A 12 1.08 0.74 -30.64
C PRO A 12 0.10 1.65 -29.89
N ALA A 13 -0.30 2.76 -30.50
CA ALA A 13 -1.35 3.63 -29.97
C ALA A 13 -2.69 2.88 -29.88
N GLY A 14 -3.55 3.27 -28.93
CA GLY A 14 -4.87 2.65 -28.72
C GLY A 14 -4.87 1.41 -27.81
N ARG A 15 -3.70 0.87 -27.45
CA ARG A 15 -3.58 -0.17 -26.42
C ARG A 15 -3.33 0.46 -25.05
N ARG A 16 -4.02 -0.06 -24.02
CA ARG A 16 -3.91 0.42 -22.64
C ARG A 16 -2.55 0.02 -22.04
N SER A 17 -1.93 0.91 -21.26
CA SER A 17 -0.83 0.59 -20.37
C SER A 17 -1.37 0.22 -19.00
N ILE A 18 -0.72 -0.75 -18.34
CA ILE A 18 -1.09 -1.19 -16.99
C ILE A 18 0.14 -1.04 -16.10
N LYS A 19 -0.03 -0.51 -14.89
CA LYS A 19 1.01 -0.49 -13.88
C LYS A 19 0.96 -1.76 -13.05
N VAL A 20 2.07 -2.48 -12.98
CA VAL A 20 2.24 -3.66 -12.14
C VAL A 20 3.25 -3.38 -11.04
N VAL A 21 2.98 -3.91 -9.85
CA VAL A 21 3.90 -3.85 -8.71
C VAL A 21 4.90 -4.99 -8.83
N LEU A 22 6.19 -4.68 -8.86
CA LEU A 22 7.26 -5.69 -8.94
C LEU A 22 7.83 -6.05 -7.57
N LYS A 23 7.89 -5.07 -6.65
CA LYS A 23 8.47 -5.27 -5.32
C LYS A 23 7.71 -4.50 -4.27
N THR A 24 7.39 -5.16 -3.17
CA THR A 24 6.86 -4.57 -1.95
C THR A 24 7.85 -4.75 -0.81
N ARG A 25 7.85 -3.84 0.15
CA ARG A 25 8.61 -3.98 1.41
C ARG A 25 7.72 -3.72 2.62
N PRO A 26 7.86 -4.46 3.72
CA PRO A 26 7.22 -4.09 4.97
C PRO A 26 7.83 -2.78 5.50
N ARG A 27 6.99 -1.91 6.04
CA ARG A 27 7.43 -0.68 6.70
C ARG A 27 6.57 -0.39 7.92
N THR A 28 7.24 0.00 8.99
CA THR A 28 6.60 0.54 10.19
C THR A 28 6.57 2.06 10.10
N TYR A 29 5.37 2.64 10.15
CA TYR A 29 5.14 4.06 10.15
C TYR A 29 5.10 4.58 11.58
N ALA A 30 5.94 5.58 11.87
CA ALA A 30 5.90 6.28 13.14
C ALA A 30 4.58 7.06 13.29
N PRO A 31 4.05 7.20 14.53
CA PRO A 31 2.89 8.04 14.79
C PRO A 31 3.20 9.48 14.38
N ARG A 32 2.27 10.11 13.64
CA ARG A 32 2.48 11.45 13.10
C ARG A 32 2.13 12.52 14.14
N GLY A 33 2.80 12.48 15.31
CA GLY A 33 2.69 13.48 16.38
C GLY A 33 1.28 13.67 16.97
N SER A 34 1.19 14.38 18.11
CA SER A 34 -0.07 14.73 18.78
C SER A 34 -0.54 16.16 18.50
N GLU A 35 0.38 17.05 18.10
CA GLU A 35 0.09 18.48 17.99
C GLU A 35 0.09 18.95 16.54
N ARG A 36 -1.05 19.48 16.13
CA ARG A 36 -1.16 20.28 14.93
C ARG A 36 -0.37 21.56 15.18
N GLN A 37 0.73 21.78 14.46
CA GLN A 37 1.24 23.14 14.25
C GLN A 37 0.18 23.88 13.42
N GLU A 38 -0.85 24.34 14.10
CA GLU A 38 -1.81 25.27 13.55
C GLU A 38 -1.03 26.56 13.33
N ARG A 39 -0.45 26.74 12.14
CA ARG A 39 0.01 28.06 11.69
C ARG A 39 -1.25 28.91 11.59
N TYR A 40 -1.67 29.45 12.73
CA TYR A 40 -2.77 30.37 12.89
C TYR A 40 -2.43 31.64 12.12
N ARG A 41 -2.69 31.63 10.80
CA ARG A 41 -2.82 32.87 10.05
C ARG A 41 -4.19 33.43 10.44
N GLY A 42 -4.16 34.37 11.38
CA GLY A 42 -5.32 34.92 12.09
C GLY A 42 -6.38 35.54 11.18
N PHE A 43 -7.18 34.69 10.54
CA PHE A 43 -8.36 35.13 9.81
C PHE A 43 -9.56 35.06 10.77
N ARG A 44 -9.91 36.23 11.31
CA ARG A 44 -11.07 36.44 12.18
C ARG A 44 -12.33 35.87 11.52
N GLY A 45 -13.01 34.92 12.17
CA GLY A 45 -14.41 34.58 11.86
C GLY A 45 -14.72 33.14 11.44
N ARG A 46 -13.75 32.24 11.26
CA ARG A 46 -14.06 30.81 11.04
C ARG A 46 -13.98 30.02 12.34
N ARG A 47 -15.09 29.35 12.70
CA ARG A 47 -15.13 28.33 13.77
C ARG A 47 -14.02 27.29 13.51
N PRO A 48 -13.29 26.84 14.55
CA PRO A 48 -12.28 25.81 14.37
C PRO A 48 -12.97 24.58 13.76
N ARG A 49 -12.54 24.18 12.55
CA ARG A 49 -12.98 22.92 11.95
C ARG A 49 -12.56 21.82 12.92
N LYS A 50 -13.48 20.91 13.27
CA LYS A 50 -13.19 19.70 14.05
C LYS A 50 -11.87 19.10 13.53
N THR A 51 -10.88 19.04 14.40
CA THR A 51 -9.55 18.51 14.10
C THR A 51 -9.69 17.02 13.86
N THR A 52 -9.38 16.58 12.64
CA THR A 52 -9.24 15.16 12.34
C THR A 52 -8.10 14.61 13.21
N PRO A 53 -8.29 13.52 13.97
CA PRO A 53 -7.22 12.95 14.77
C PRO A 53 -6.06 12.50 13.86
N TYR A 54 -4.83 12.69 14.35
CA TYR A 54 -3.61 12.28 13.65
C TYR A 54 -3.52 10.77 13.47
N ASP A 55 -2.83 10.34 12.41
CA ASP A 55 -2.54 8.93 12.17
C ASP A 55 -1.66 8.37 13.29
N LYS A 56 -2.16 7.34 13.99
CA LYS A 56 -1.47 6.68 15.11
C LYS A 56 -0.23 5.87 14.70
N GLY A 57 0.18 5.93 13.43
CA GLY A 57 1.18 5.04 12.87
C GLY A 57 0.64 3.61 12.69
N GLY A 58 1.51 2.69 12.31
CA GLY A 58 1.14 1.28 12.07
C GLY A 58 2.16 0.53 11.23
N VAL A 59 1.93 -0.78 11.06
CA VAL A 59 2.69 -1.61 10.12
C VAL A 59 1.94 -1.69 8.81
N GLY A 60 2.62 -1.47 7.69
CA GLY A 60 2.05 -1.61 6.36
C GLY A 60 3.09 -2.08 5.36
N THR A 61 2.69 -2.17 4.09
CA THR A 61 3.57 -2.52 2.98
C THR A 61 3.69 -1.36 2.01
N GLU A 62 4.92 -1.00 1.65
CA GLU A 62 5.18 -0.01 0.62
C GLU A 62 5.51 -0.68 -0.70
N ILE A 63 4.97 -0.10 -1.77
CA ILE A 63 5.37 -0.43 -3.13
C ILE A 63 6.71 0.24 -3.40
N VAL A 64 7.74 -0.57 -3.65
CA VAL A 64 9.12 -0.10 -3.88
C VAL A 64 9.39 0.10 -5.36
N GLN A 65 8.85 -0.79 -6.19
CA GLN A 65 9.08 -0.78 -7.62
C GLN A 65 7.79 -1.11 -8.36
N GLU A 66 7.44 -0.25 -9.30
CA GLU A 66 6.37 -0.44 -10.25
C GLU A 66 6.92 -0.43 -11.67
N ALA A 67 6.22 -1.07 -12.60
CA ALA A 67 6.54 -1.04 -14.01
C ALA A 67 5.31 -0.80 -14.88
N MET A 68 5.47 -0.06 -15.98
CA MET A 68 4.44 0.06 -17.01
C MET A 68 4.58 -1.03 -18.07
N VAL A 69 3.51 -1.81 -18.24
CA VAL A 69 3.55 -3.03 -19.05
C VAL A 69 2.36 -3.13 -20.00
N CYS A 70 2.51 -4.00 -21.00
CA CYS A 70 1.41 -4.41 -21.87
C CYS A 70 0.43 -5.35 -21.14
N GLN A 71 -0.74 -5.56 -21.75
CA GLN A 71 -1.80 -6.38 -21.18
C GLN A 71 -1.36 -7.83 -20.89
N SER A 72 -0.65 -8.47 -21.82
CA SER A 72 -0.15 -9.84 -21.64
C SER A 72 0.80 -9.96 -20.44
N CYS A 73 1.77 -9.06 -20.33
CA CYS A 73 2.69 -9.05 -19.20
C CYS A 73 2.00 -8.68 -17.88
N ALA A 74 0.91 -7.93 -17.92
CA ALA A 74 0.13 -7.64 -16.72
C ALA A 74 -0.60 -8.89 -16.19
N GLU A 75 -1.22 -9.66 -17.09
CA GLU A 75 -1.92 -10.90 -16.75
C GLU A 75 -0.97 -11.94 -16.14
N GLU A 76 0.21 -12.12 -16.74
CA GLU A 76 1.25 -13.02 -16.20
C GLU A 76 1.69 -12.62 -14.79
N GLN A 77 1.86 -11.32 -14.52
CA GLN A 77 2.27 -10.84 -13.19
C GLN A 77 1.14 -10.96 -12.16
N GLN A 78 -0.11 -10.71 -12.56
CA GLN A 78 -1.26 -10.92 -11.68
C GLN A 78 -1.41 -12.38 -11.28
N ALA A 79 -1.22 -13.31 -12.23
CA ALA A 79 -1.25 -14.74 -11.94
C ALA A 79 -0.15 -15.15 -10.95
N LYS A 80 1.07 -14.62 -11.11
CA LYS A 80 2.18 -14.86 -10.17
C LYS A 80 1.87 -14.32 -8.78
N GLN A 81 1.37 -13.09 -8.68
CA GLN A 81 1.01 -12.49 -7.39
C GLN A 81 -0.11 -13.25 -6.68
N GLN A 82 -1.10 -13.76 -7.42
CA GLN A 82 -2.17 -14.58 -6.86
C GLN A 82 -1.62 -15.91 -6.33
N ALA A 83 -0.71 -16.56 -7.06
CA ALA A 83 -0.05 -17.78 -6.61
C ALA A 83 0.80 -17.54 -5.36
N GLU A 84 1.57 -16.45 -5.31
CA GLU A 84 2.36 -16.05 -4.14
C GLU A 84 1.49 -15.70 -2.94
N ALA A 85 0.40 -14.95 -3.14
CA ALA A 85 -0.54 -14.61 -2.08
C ALA A 85 -1.25 -15.86 -1.53
N ALA A 86 -1.64 -16.81 -2.40
CA ALA A 86 -2.21 -18.08 -1.97
C ALA A 86 -1.20 -18.92 -1.18
N ALA A 87 0.06 -18.98 -1.61
CA ALA A 87 1.13 -19.66 -0.89
C ALA A 87 1.45 -19.01 0.46
N GLN A 88 1.41 -17.68 0.55
CA GLN A 88 1.61 -16.95 1.80
C GLN A 88 0.43 -17.13 2.76
N ALA A 89 -0.81 -17.16 2.26
CA ALA A 89 -2.00 -17.44 3.07
C ALA A 89 -1.97 -18.85 3.66
N ALA A 90 -1.47 -19.84 2.92
CA ALA A 90 -1.32 -21.22 3.41
C ALA A 90 -0.23 -21.39 4.48
N ASN A 91 0.75 -20.47 4.54
CA ASN A 91 1.88 -20.52 5.48
C ASN A 91 1.77 -19.53 6.65
N ALA A 92 0.64 -18.83 6.82
CA ALA A 92 0.44 -17.96 7.97
C ALA A 92 0.32 -18.80 9.25
N PRO A 93 1.20 -18.62 10.27
CA PRO A 93 1.06 -19.34 11.52
C PRO A 93 -0.25 -18.93 12.20
N VAL A 94 -1.09 -19.93 12.48
CA VAL A 94 -2.29 -19.81 13.32
C VAL A 94 -1.86 -19.16 14.63
N ALA A 95 -2.29 -17.92 14.85
CA ALA A 95 -2.11 -17.24 16.13
C ALA A 95 -2.81 -18.10 17.20
N VAL A 96 -2.01 -18.73 18.05
CA VAL A 96 -2.50 -19.46 19.22
C VAL A 96 -2.98 -18.40 20.19
N GLU A 97 -4.30 -18.22 20.26
CA GLU A 97 -4.95 -17.45 21.33
C GLU A 97 -4.77 -18.23 22.64
N THR A 98 -3.91 -17.73 23.54
CA THR A 98 -3.82 -18.23 24.91
C THR A 98 -4.97 -17.60 25.71
N PRO A 99 -5.98 -18.35 26.18
CA PRO A 99 -6.98 -17.78 27.07
C PRO A 99 -6.37 -17.51 28.45
N ASP A 100 -6.44 -16.24 28.87
CA ASP A 100 -6.09 -15.75 30.21
C ASP A 100 -6.88 -16.50 31.30
N ALA A 101 -6.15 -16.98 32.30
CA ALA A 101 -6.72 -17.60 33.50
C ALA A 101 -7.22 -16.51 34.47
N PRO A 102 -8.37 -16.71 35.17
CA PRO A 102 -8.84 -15.74 36.16
C PRO A 102 -8.05 -15.86 37.47
N GLU A 103 -7.48 -14.74 37.93
CA GLU A 103 -6.94 -14.56 39.29
C GLU A 103 -8.07 -14.64 40.34
N SER A 104 -7.80 -15.37 41.41
CA SER A 104 -8.64 -15.69 42.57
C SER A 104 -8.71 -14.57 43.60
#